data_AF-A0A4Q0VKD5-F1
#
_entry.id   AF-A0A4Q0VKD5-F1
#
_cell.length_a   1.000
_cell.length_b   1.000
_cell.length_c   1.000
_cell.angle_alpha   90.00
_cell.angle_beta   90.00
_cell.angle_gamma   90.00
#
_symmetry.space_group_name_H-M   'P 1'
#
loop_
_entity.id
_entity.type
_entity.pdbx_description
1 polymer ?
#
loop_
_entity_poly.entity_id
_entity_poly.type
_entity_poly.pdbx_seq_one_letter_code
_entity_poly.pdbx_strand_id
1 'polypeptide(L)'
;MSQTVGEILTTLRQWIYQDDLDTFRAELTLFDLPDWYYLNLEHSQAHRLKPETKRLLMGFYGLPASDFERLRTADDLSLAMEQVLTDSVLRHEAELRLAMIKWPDSAQVARRFHGHPDSTDPAAKYSYADLLRFLRTACLERSVVEMAQLLDLPPLIYWQKETGQSPFAPAQLDWLGAMLGTDDLKTYTHATDLATAVRNRNAGGFMTAPLI
;
A
#
# COMPACT_ATOMS: atom_id res chain seq x y z
N MET A 1 7.03 32.73 5.15
CA MET A 1 7.57 32.81 3.77
C MET A 1 7.50 31.41 3.15
N SER A 2 7.34 31.24 1.83
CA SER A 2 7.30 29.88 1.25
C SER A 2 8.71 29.39 0.99
N GLN A 3 9.04 28.19 1.49
CA GLN A 3 10.31 27.54 1.21
C GLN A 3 10.36 27.13 -0.27
N THR A 4 11.55 27.15 -0.85
CA THR A 4 11.85 26.65 -2.19
C THR A 4 12.07 25.13 -2.17
N VAL A 5 11.97 24.50 -3.33
CA VAL A 5 12.34 23.09 -3.53
C VAL A 5 13.79 22.88 -3.09
N GLY A 6 14.68 23.79 -3.46
CA GLY A 6 16.10 23.71 -3.12
C GLY A 6 16.36 23.69 -1.63
N GLU A 7 15.75 24.61 -0.88
CA GLU A 7 15.86 24.69 0.58
C GLU A 7 15.34 23.42 1.27
N ILE A 8 14.19 22.90 0.83
CA ILE A 8 13.59 21.70 1.40
C ILE A 8 14.49 20.48 1.16
N LEU A 9 14.94 20.26 -0.07
CA LEU A 9 15.76 19.11 -0.44
C LEU A 9 17.13 19.14 0.23
N THR A 10 17.77 20.32 0.26
CA THR A 10 19.03 20.52 0.99
C THR A 10 18.88 20.19 2.47
N THR A 11 17.80 20.68 3.09
CA THR A 11 17.53 20.42 4.51
C THR A 11 17.28 18.93 4.78
N LEU A 12 16.49 18.25 3.94
CA LEU A 12 16.26 16.81 4.05
C LEU A 12 17.56 16.01 3.98
N ARG A 13 18.39 16.30 2.96
CA ARG A 13 19.68 15.62 2.80
C ARG A 13 20.58 15.82 4.01
N GLN A 14 20.67 17.04 4.52
CA GLN A 14 21.51 17.36 5.68
C GLN A 14 21.03 16.67 6.95
N TRP A 15 19.72 16.65 7.21
CA TRP A 15 19.16 16.01 8.40
C TRP A 15 19.37 14.48 8.40
N ILE A 16 19.21 13.85 7.24
CA ILE A 16 19.23 12.39 7.13
C ILE A 16 20.65 11.86 6.96
N TYR A 17 21.48 12.50 6.12
CA TYR A 17 22.81 12.00 5.81
C TYR A 17 23.94 12.72 6.55
N GLN A 18 23.69 13.84 7.23
CA GLN A 18 24.70 14.55 8.05
C GLN A 18 26.04 14.76 7.33
N ASP A 19 25.98 15.17 6.05
CA ASP A 19 27.09 15.35 5.11
C ASP A 19 27.77 14.07 4.56
N ASP A 20 27.25 12.89 4.85
CA ASP A 20 27.63 11.63 4.17
C ASP A 20 27.10 11.58 2.73
N LEU A 21 27.81 12.27 1.83
CA LEU A 21 27.47 12.34 0.42
C LEU A 21 27.70 11.02 -0.33
N ASP A 22 28.55 10.13 0.20
CA ASP A 22 28.85 8.85 -0.44
C ASP A 22 27.68 7.89 -0.25
N THR A 23 27.16 7.77 0.98
CA THR A 23 25.93 7.00 1.26
C THR A 23 24.74 7.59 0.51
N PHE A 24 24.58 8.92 0.53
CA PHE A 24 23.53 9.60 -0.21
C PHE A 24 23.52 9.25 -1.71
N ARG A 25 24.68 9.31 -2.39
CA ARG A 25 24.80 8.97 -3.82
C ARG A 25 24.56 7.49 -4.10
N ALA A 26 24.99 6.61 -3.19
CA ALA A 26 24.73 5.19 -3.31
C ALA A 26 23.23 4.89 -3.26
N GLU A 27 22.50 5.52 -2.34
CA GLU A 27 21.05 5.36 -2.23
C GLU A 27 20.30 5.99 -3.40
N LEU A 28 20.70 7.17 -3.87
CA LEU A 28 20.11 7.77 -5.08
C LEU A 28 20.13 6.79 -6.27
N THR A 29 21.23 6.04 -6.41
CA THR A 29 21.39 5.03 -7.46
C THR A 29 20.41 3.87 -7.30
N LEU A 30 20.08 3.46 -6.06
CA LEU A 30 19.09 2.41 -5.80
C LEU A 30 17.66 2.83 -6.19
N PHE A 31 17.39 4.12 -6.24
CA PHE A 31 16.10 4.70 -6.64
C PHE A 31 16.07 5.18 -8.10
N ASP A 32 17.06 4.79 -8.92
CA ASP A 32 17.23 5.23 -10.31
C ASP A 32 17.20 6.76 -10.47
N LEU A 33 17.67 7.49 -9.45
CA LEU A 33 17.68 8.95 -9.44
C LEU A 33 19.09 9.46 -9.73
N PRO A 34 19.33 10.11 -10.89
CA PRO A 34 20.67 10.62 -11.19
C PRO A 34 21.10 11.71 -10.21
N ASP A 35 22.33 11.64 -9.73
CA ASP A 35 22.91 12.58 -8.77
C ASP A 35 22.88 14.03 -9.28
N TRP A 36 23.26 14.26 -10.55
CA TRP A 36 23.23 15.56 -11.18
C TRP A 36 21.81 16.15 -11.23
N TYR A 37 20.79 15.30 -11.38
CA TYR A 37 19.40 15.74 -11.43
C TYR A 37 18.96 16.20 -10.03
N TYR A 38 19.25 15.40 -9.00
CA TYR A 38 18.95 15.76 -7.62
C TYR A 38 19.65 17.06 -7.20
N LEU A 39 20.96 17.15 -7.43
CA LEU A 39 21.75 18.34 -7.07
C LEU A 39 21.26 19.59 -7.81
N ASN A 40 20.83 19.47 -9.07
CA ASN A 40 20.21 20.58 -9.78
C ASN A 40 18.89 21.02 -9.13
N LEU A 41 18.12 20.10 -8.55
CA LEU A 41 16.91 20.45 -7.80
C LEU A 41 17.23 21.12 -6.45
N GLU A 42 18.35 20.80 -5.80
CA GLU A 42 18.80 21.53 -4.59
C GLU A 42 19.07 23.02 -4.87
N HIS A 43 19.40 23.37 -6.11
CA HIS A 43 19.56 24.77 -6.53
C HIS A 43 18.26 25.42 -7.01
N SER A 44 17.16 24.67 -7.08
CA SER A 44 15.89 25.16 -7.61
C SER A 44 15.22 26.18 -6.70
N GLN A 45 14.96 27.36 -7.25
CA GLN A 45 14.14 28.41 -6.61
C GLN A 45 12.63 28.20 -6.83
N ALA A 46 12.22 27.14 -7.52
CA ALA A 46 10.81 26.83 -7.68
C ALA A 46 10.21 26.46 -6.32
N HIS A 47 8.94 26.84 -6.10
CA HIS A 47 8.20 26.41 -4.91
C HIS A 47 7.38 25.15 -5.13
N ARG A 48 7.24 24.66 -6.37
CA ARG A 48 6.36 23.54 -6.70
C ARG A 48 7.09 22.48 -7.51
N LEU A 49 6.79 21.22 -7.19
CA LEU A 49 7.19 20.06 -7.97
C LEU A 49 5.98 19.53 -8.73
N LYS A 50 6.24 18.89 -9.88
CA LYS A 50 5.23 18.04 -10.52
C LYS A 50 4.84 16.91 -9.55
N PRO A 51 3.57 16.46 -9.52
CA PRO A 51 3.11 15.44 -8.56
C PRO A 51 3.95 14.17 -8.55
N GLU A 52 4.37 13.69 -9.72
CA GLU A 52 5.21 12.50 -9.90
C GLU A 52 6.61 12.70 -9.29
N THR A 53 7.26 13.82 -9.63
CA THR A 53 8.57 14.19 -9.06
C THR A 53 8.49 14.35 -7.53
N LYS A 54 7.39 14.94 -7.03
CA LYS A 54 7.15 15.07 -5.59
C LYS A 54 7.05 13.71 -4.92
N ARG A 55 6.29 12.77 -5.50
CA ARG A 55 6.17 11.41 -4.97
C ARG A 55 7.52 10.69 -4.96
N LEU A 56 8.27 10.78 -6.06
CA LEU A 56 9.59 10.17 -6.16
C LEU A 56 10.56 10.70 -5.11
N LEU A 57 10.71 12.02 -5.00
CA LEU A 57 11.68 12.64 -4.10
C LEU A 57 11.30 12.47 -2.62
N MET A 58 10.03 12.60 -2.28
CA MET A 58 9.61 12.36 -0.89
C MET A 58 9.70 10.87 -0.56
N GLY A 59 9.37 9.98 -1.50
CA GLY A 59 9.48 8.54 -1.35
C GLY A 59 10.92 8.07 -1.15
N PHE A 60 11.90 8.70 -1.82
CA PHE A 60 13.33 8.48 -1.56
C PHE A 60 13.69 8.69 -0.08
N TYR A 61 13.06 9.67 0.57
CA TYR A 61 13.25 9.95 2.00
C TYR A 61 12.32 9.16 2.93
N GLY A 62 11.52 8.22 2.41
CA GLY A 62 10.52 7.50 3.20
C GLY A 62 9.38 8.39 3.71
N LEU A 63 9.10 9.50 3.01
CA LEU A 63 8.11 10.49 3.40
C LEU A 63 6.94 10.52 2.40
N PRO A 64 5.70 10.75 2.85
CA PRO A 64 4.57 10.95 1.96
C PRO A 64 4.67 12.30 1.24
N ALA A 65 4.12 12.35 0.04
CA ALA A 65 4.10 13.55 -0.81
C ALA A 65 3.36 14.75 -0.19
N SER A 66 2.53 14.54 0.83
CA SER A 66 1.86 15.59 1.62
C SER A 66 2.82 16.34 2.54
N ASP A 67 3.86 15.68 3.05
CA ASP A 67 4.83 16.30 3.96
C ASP A 67 5.65 17.39 3.23
N PHE A 68 5.83 17.28 1.91
CA PHE A 68 6.42 18.35 1.10
C PHE A 68 5.64 19.67 1.21
N GLU A 69 4.29 19.64 1.20
CA GLU A 69 3.51 20.88 1.31
C GLU A 69 3.64 21.50 2.70
N ARG A 70 3.70 20.65 3.76
CA ARG A 70 3.95 21.10 5.13
C ARG A 70 5.29 21.84 5.22
N LEU A 71 6.36 21.22 4.70
CA LEU A 71 7.70 21.81 4.67
C LEU A 71 7.73 23.10 3.86
N ARG A 72 7.06 23.12 2.71
CA ARG A 72 6.98 24.30 1.83
C ARG A 72 6.33 25.50 2.49
N THR A 73 5.27 25.29 3.27
CA THR A 73 4.54 26.36 3.93
C THR A 73 5.04 26.67 5.34
N ALA A 74 6.09 25.98 5.81
CA ALA A 74 6.62 26.17 7.15
C ALA A 74 7.33 27.52 7.28
N ASP A 75 6.99 28.27 8.33
CA ASP A 75 7.74 29.48 8.69
C ASP A 75 9.10 29.15 9.31
N ASP A 76 9.19 28.03 10.04
CA ASP A 76 10.44 27.44 10.53
C ASP A 76 10.63 26.05 9.90
N LEU A 77 11.53 25.96 8.91
CA LEU A 77 11.79 24.73 8.19
C LEU A 77 12.47 23.67 9.08
N SER A 78 13.27 24.07 10.07
CA SER A 78 13.96 23.12 10.96
C SER A 78 12.97 22.45 11.90
N LEU A 79 12.08 23.25 12.52
CA LEU A 79 11.01 22.70 13.37
C LEU A 79 10.06 21.80 12.56
N ALA A 80 9.70 22.20 11.34
CA ALA A 80 8.86 21.37 10.49
C ALA A 80 9.55 20.06 10.08
N MET A 81 10.87 20.08 9.89
CA MET A 81 11.66 18.88 9.60
C MET A 81 11.64 17.89 10.77
N GLU A 82 11.89 18.39 11.99
CA GLU A 82 11.84 17.59 13.22
C GLU A 82 10.47 16.89 13.36
N GLN A 83 9.39 17.63 13.11
CA GLN A 83 8.03 17.10 13.16
C GLN A 83 7.80 16.02 12.09
N VAL A 84 8.20 16.27 10.83
CA VAL A 84 8.02 15.31 9.73
C VAL A 84 8.80 14.01 9.98
N LEU A 85 10.03 14.09 10.48
CA LEU A 85 10.82 12.91 10.80
C LEU A 85 10.27 12.17 12.02
N THR A 86 9.81 12.88 13.05
CA THR A 86 9.13 12.28 14.20
C THR A 86 7.86 11.55 13.77
N ASP A 87 7.02 12.20 12.96
CA ASP A 87 5.81 11.60 12.39
C ASP A 87 6.17 10.34 11.57
N SER A 88 7.28 10.36 10.84
CA SER A 88 7.78 9.20 10.09
C SER A 88 8.11 8.01 10.99
N VAL A 89 8.86 8.24 12.07
CA VAL A 89 9.18 7.19 13.07
C VAL A 89 7.90 6.64 13.68
N LEU A 90 6.97 7.50 14.09
CA LEU A 90 5.69 7.08 14.69
C LEU A 90 4.82 6.26 13.72
N ARG A 91 4.81 6.63 12.43
CA ARG A 91 4.14 5.86 11.37
C ARG A 91 4.78 4.47 11.23
N HIS A 92 6.10 4.40 11.15
CA HIS A 92 6.81 3.13 11.03
C HIS A 92 6.56 2.22 12.25
N GLU A 93 6.60 2.77 13.47
CA GLU A 93 6.27 2.01 14.67
C GLU A 93 4.81 1.51 14.67
N ALA A 94 3.87 2.32 14.16
CA ALA A 94 2.48 1.90 14.03
C ALA A 94 2.32 0.76 13.02
N GLU A 95 3.01 0.84 11.88
CA GLU A 95 3.03 -0.21 10.85
C GLU A 95 3.62 -1.51 11.40
N LEU A 96 4.75 -1.44 12.10
CA LEU A 96 5.36 -2.60 12.77
C LEU A 96 4.40 -3.21 13.80
N ARG A 97 3.75 -2.38 14.63
CA ARG A 97 2.75 -2.85 15.59
C ARG A 97 1.60 -3.59 14.91
N LEU A 98 1.10 -3.06 13.80
CA LEU A 98 0.04 -3.70 13.02
C LEU A 98 0.51 -5.03 12.42
N ALA A 99 1.73 -5.08 11.88
CA ALA A 99 2.31 -6.30 11.32
C ALA A 99 2.52 -7.41 12.36
N MET A 100 2.74 -7.03 13.62
CA MET A 100 2.87 -7.96 14.75
C MET A 100 1.54 -8.50 15.27
N ILE A 101 0.39 -7.97 14.84
CA ILE A 101 -0.92 -8.47 15.25
C ILE A 101 -1.11 -9.88 14.69
N LYS A 102 -1.26 -10.86 15.60
CA LYS A 102 -1.68 -12.21 15.25
C LYS A 102 -3.18 -12.23 15.00
N TRP A 103 -3.57 -11.98 13.76
CA TRP A 103 -4.97 -12.04 13.34
C TRP A 103 -5.53 -13.45 13.55
N PRO A 104 -6.73 -13.60 14.13
CA PRO A 104 -7.38 -14.89 14.20
C PRO A 104 -7.63 -15.45 12.79
N ASP A 105 -7.61 -16.78 12.68
CA ASP A 105 -7.90 -17.47 11.42
C ASP A 105 -9.28 -17.05 10.90
N SER A 106 -9.29 -16.35 9.76
CA SER A 106 -10.51 -15.78 9.19
C SER A 106 -11.45 -16.85 8.67
N ALA A 107 -10.98 -18.05 8.30
CA ALA A 107 -11.83 -19.17 7.90
C ALA A 107 -12.53 -19.79 9.11
N GLN A 108 -11.83 -19.96 10.23
CA GLN A 108 -12.43 -20.43 11.48
C GLN A 108 -13.48 -19.46 12.01
N VAL A 109 -13.21 -18.16 11.90
CA VAL A 109 -14.14 -17.13 12.33
C VAL A 109 -15.33 -17.03 11.37
N ALA A 110 -15.11 -17.09 10.05
CA ALA A 110 -16.18 -17.13 9.04
C ALA A 110 -17.17 -18.26 9.32
N ARG A 111 -16.68 -19.46 9.73
CA ARG A 111 -17.53 -20.59 10.13
C ARG A 111 -18.49 -20.30 11.27
N ARG A 112 -18.15 -19.37 12.17
CA ARG A 112 -19.04 -18.95 13.26
C ARG A 112 -20.10 -17.95 12.81
N PHE A 113 -19.80 -17.21 11.74
CA PHE A 113 -20.71 -16.27 11.10
C PHE A 113 -21.48 -16.89 9.92
N HIS A 114 -21.18 -18.13 9.55
CA HIS A 114 -21.96 -18.95 8.61
C HIS A 114 -23.31 -19.39 9.22
N GLY A 115 -24.10 -18.43 9.68
CA GLY A 115 -25.52 -18.34 9.39
C GLY A 115 -25.68 -17.30 8.28
N HIS A 116 -25.40 -17.72 7.05
CA HIS A 116 -25.43 -16.93 5.81
C HIS A 116 -26.24 -15.61 5.84
N PRO A 117 -25.59 -14.44 5.84
CA PRO A 117 -26.16 -13.23 5.25
C PRO A 117 -25.58 -13.10 3.84
N ASP A 118 -26.45 -13.09 2.81
CA ASP A 118 -26.17 -12.90 1.37
C ASP A 118 -26.09 -14.13 0.44
N SER A 119 -26.73 -15.26 0.76
CA SER A 119 -27.06 -16.23 -0.29
C SER A 119 -28.31 -15.80 -1.07
N THR A 120 -28.19 -14.75 -1.89
CA THR A 120 -29.13 -14.53 -3.01
C THR A 120 -28.98 -15.63 -4.07
N ASP A 121 -27.88 -16.38 -4.05
CA ASP A 121 -27.58 -17.48 -4.97
C ASP A 121 -27.29 -18.78 -4.20
N PRO A 122 -28.29 -19.66 -4.03
CA PRO A 122 -28.14 -20.92 -3.28
C PRO A 122 -27.27 -21.98 -3.98
N ALA A 123 -26.89 -21.76 -5.24
CA ALA A 123 -26.00 -22.66 -5.97
C ALA A 123 -24.50 -22.30 -5.80
N ALA A 124 -24.19 -21.13 -5.21
CA ALA A 124 -22.82 -20.75 -4.90
C ALA A 124 -22.22 -21.65 -3.81
N LYS A 125 -21.06 -22.25 -4.10
CA LYS A 125 -20.28 -23.08 -3.17
C LYS A 125 -19.27 -22.28 -2.34
N TYR A 126 -18.87 -21.11 -2.84
CA TYR A 126 -17.94 -20.20 -2.19
C TYR A 126 -18.48 -18.77 -2.17
N SER A 127 -18.22 -18.03 -1.10
CA SER A 127 -18.52 -16.59 -1.01
C SER A 127 -17.38 -15.74 -1.55
N TYR A 128 -17.62 -14.44 -1.80
CA TYR A 128 -16.54 -13.50 -2.13
C TYR A 128 -15.51 -13.37 -1.00
N ALA A 129 -15.93 -13.57 0.25
CA ALA A 129 -15.02 -13.65 1.39
C ALA A 129 -14.07 -14.85 1.29
N ASP A 130 -14.56 -16.00 0.81
CA ASP A 130 -13.73 -17.18 0.56
C ASP A 130 -12.76 -16.97 -0.60
N LEU A 131 -13.20 -16.30 -1.67
CA LEU A 131 -12.33 -15.93 -2.78
C LEU A 131 -11.20 -14.98 -2.34
N LEU A 132 -11.54 -13.93 -1.56
CA LEU A 132 -10.56 -12.98 -1.04
C LEU A 132 -9.53 -13.67 -0.13
N ARG A 133 -10.01 -14.55 0.76
CA ARG A 133 -9.16 -15.32 1.67
C ARG A 133 -8.24 -16.27 0.91
N PHE A 134 -8.78 -16.99 -0.08
CA PHE A 134 -8.01 -17.89 -0.93
C PHE A 134 -6.90 -17.16 -1.68
N LEU A 135 -7.20 -15.99 -2.26
CA LEU A 135 -6.17 -15.16 -2.89
C LEU A 135 -5.06 -14.78 -1.92
N ARG A 136 -5.41 -14.29 -0.73
CA ARG A 136 -4.40 -13.88 0.25
C ARG A 136 -3.53 -15.06 0.69
N THR A 137 -4.12 -16.19 1.06
CA THR A 137 -3.39 -17.28 1.71
C THR A 137 -2.72 -18.24 0.74
N ALA A 138 -3.34 -18.51 -0.40
CA ALA A 138 -2.90 -19.56 -1.33
C ALA A 138 -2.28 -19.03 -2.62
N CYS A 139 -2.55 -17.77 -3.00
CA CYS A 139 -2.04 -17.19 -4.24
C CYS A 139 -0.95 -16.15 -3.99
N LEU A 140 -1.18 -15.23 -3.05
CA LEU A 140 -0.32 -14.08 -2.80
C LEU A 140 0.61 -14.28 -1.58
N GLU A 141 0.24 -15.21 -0.70
CA GLU A 141 0.95 -15.50 0.57
C GLU A 141 1.21 -14.24 1.41
N ARG A 142 0.20 -13.36 1.48
CA ARG A 142 0.28 -12.07 2.19
C ARG A 142 -0.37 -12.12 3.57
N SER A 143 0.11 -11.26 4.46
CA SER A 143 -0.54 -10.97 5.73
C SER A 143 -1.83 -10.17 5.54
N VAL A 144 -2.65 -10.12 6.59
CA VAL A 144 -3.87 -9.29 6.63
C VAL A 144 -3.53 -7.81 6.43
N VAL A 145 -2.40 -7.36 6.99
CA VAL A 145 -1.97 -5.95 6.90
C VAL A 145 -1.56 -5.58 5.49
N GLU A 146 -0.74 -6.41 4.84
CA GLU A 146 -0.31 -6.16 3.45
C GLU A 146 -1.50 -6.13 2.49
N MET A 147 -2.47 -7.04 2.65
CA MET A 147 -3.68 -7.02 1.82
C MET A 147 -4.58 -5.84 2.12
N ALA A 148 -4.65 -5.40 3.37
CA ALA A 148 -5.41 -4.21 3.73
C ALA A 148 -4.81 -2.95 3.10
N GLN A 149 -3.48 -2.82 3.10
CA GLN A 149 -2.77 -1.75 2.41
C GLN A 149 -3.02 -1.77 0.90
N LEU A 150 -2.97 -2.94 0.27
CA LEU A 150 -3.22 -3.10 -1.17
C LEU A 150 -4.63 -2.66 -1.58
N LEU A 151 -5.60 -2.78 -0.66
CA LEU A 151 -6.99 -2.39 -0.88
C LEU A 151 -7.34 -1.01 -0.31
N ASP A 152 -6.37 -0.28 0.22
CA ASP A 152 -6.56 1.00 0.92
C ASP A 152 -7.63 0.90 2.04
N LEU A 153 -7.52 -0.15 2.86
CA LEU A 153 -8.42 -0.45 3.96
C LEU A 153 -7.69 -0.50 5.30
N PRO A 154 -8.35 -0.14 6.42
CA PRO A 154 -7.86 -0.50 7.73
C PRO A 154 -7.80 -2.04 7.88
N PRO A 155 -6.75 -2.62 8.50
CA PRO A 155 -6.58 -4.07 8.64
C PRO A 155 -7.79 -4.80 9.25
N LEU A 156 -8.44 -4.18 10.24
CA LEU A 156 -9.64 -4.75 10.85
C LEU A 156 -10.81 -4.85 9.85
N ILE A 157 -10.98 -3.84 9.00
CA ILE A 157 -12.05 -3.81 7.99
C ILE A 157 -11.78 -4.86 6.91
N TYR A 158 -10.52 -4.98 6.46
CA TYR A 158 -10.12 -6.04 5.56
C TYR A 158 -10.39 -7.44 6.16
N TRP A 159 -9.97 -7.67 7.39
CA TRP A 159 -10.21 -8.94 8.08
C TRP A 159 -11.72 -9.23 8.25
N GLN A 160 -12.53 -8.22 8.58
CA GLN A 160 -13.98 -8.36 8.66
C GLN A 160 -14.60 -8.79 7.32
N LYS A 161 -14.09 -8.29 6.18
CA LYS A 161 -14.51 -8.76 4.85
C LYS A 161 -14.16 -10.23 4.62
N GLU A 162 -12.95 -10.66 4.98
CA GLU A 162 -12.59 -12.09 4.89
C GLU A 162 -13.45 -12.98 5.78
N THR A 163 -13.94 -12.47 6.90
CA THR A 163 -14.85 -13.23 7.79
C THR A 163 -16.32 -13.16 7.37
N GLY A 164 -16.65 -12.40 6.31
CA GLY A 164 -18.04 -12.21 5.86
C GLY A 164 -18.88 -11.29 6.75
N GLN A 165 -18.26 -10.53 7.67
CA GLN A 165 -18.96 -9.60 8.56
C GLN A 165 -19.22 -8.23 7.91
N SER A 166 -18.52 -7.92 6.82
CA SER A 166 -18.69 -6.67 6.07
C SER A 166 -18.95 -6.97 4.59
N PRO A 167 -19.91 -6.28 3.96
CA PRO A 167 -20.15 -6.43 2.52
C PRO A 167 -18.98 -5.88 1.70
N PHE A 168 -18.92 -6.29 0.44
CA PHE A 168 -17.96 -5.82 -0.56
C PHE A 168 -18.53 -4.62 -1.32
N ALA A 169 -17.70 -3.60 -1.52
CA ALA A 169 -18.03 -2.51 -2.44
C ALA A 169 -17.80 -2.96 -3.90
N PRO A 170 -18.48 -2.37 -4.90
CA PRO A 170 -18.31 -2.74 -6.31
C PRO A 170 -16.84 -2.72 -6.76
N ALA A 171 -16.10 -1.65 -6.44
CA ALA A 171 -14.68 -1.54 -6.79
C ALA A 171 -13.80 -2.67 -6.21
N GLN A 172 -14.19 -3.25 -5.08
CA GLN A 172 -13.47 -4.39 -4.48
C GLN A 172 -13.78 -5.70 -5.21
N LEU A 173 -15.00 -5.85 -5.74
CA LEU A 173 -15.36 -6.98 -6.60
C LEU A 173 -14.69 -6.87 -7.97
N ASP A 174 -14.60 -5.65 -8.53
CA ASP A 174 -13.86 -5.39 -9.76
C ASP A 174 -12.37 -5.72 -9.59
N TRP A 175 -11.77 -5.28 -8.48
CA TRP A 175 -10.39 -5.64 -8.13
C TRP A 175 -10.21 -7.16 -7.98
N LEU A 176 -11.15 -7.83 -7.31
CA LEU A 176 -11.13 -9.28 -7.13
C LEU A 176 -11.23 -10.01 -8.47
N GLY A 177 -12.08 -9.52 -9.37
CA GLY A 177 -12.22 -10.01 -10.74
C GLY A 177 -10.92 -9.85 -11.53
N ALA A 178 -10.32 -8.66 -11.49
CA ALA A 178 -9.04 -8.38 -12.15
C ALA A 178 -7.91 -9.30 -11.66
N MET A 179 -7.80 -9.50 -10.34
CA MET A 179 -6.80 -10.41 -9.76
C MET A 179 -7.01 -11.88 -10.16
N LEU A 180 -8.25 -12.27 -10.42
CA LEU A 180 -8.63 -13.62 -10.86
C LEU A 180 -8.76 -13.73 -12.39
N GLY A 181 -8.42 -12.68 -13.15
CA GLY A 181 -8.52 -12.65 -14.60
C GLY A 181 -9.94 -12.91 -15.12
N THR A 182 -10.96 -12.39 -14.44
CA THR A 182 -12.37 -12.58 -14.82
C THR A 182 -13.21 -11.32 -14.64
N ASP A 183 -14.17 -11.14 -15.53
CA ASP A 183 -15.25 -10.16 -15.39
C ASP A 183 -16.48 -10.77 -14.67
N ASP A 184 -16.51 -12.09 -14.54
CA ASP A 184 -17.58 -12.82 -13.84
C ASP A 184 -17.01 -13.71 -12.72
N LEU A 185 -17.17 -13.23 -11.48
CA LEU A 185 -16.77 -13.95 -10.27
C LEU A 185 -17.61 -15.22 -10.02
N LYS A 186 -18.79 -15.36 -10.65
CA LYS A 186 -19.62 -16.56 -10.51
C LYS A 186 -18.92 -17.82 -10.98
N THR A 187 -18.01 -17.70 -11.95
CA THR A 187 -17.16 -18.81 -12.41
C THR A 187 -16.40 -19.46 -11.26
N TYR A 188 -16.00 -18.67 -10.25
CA TYR A 188 -15.27 -19.15 -9.09
C TYR A 188 -16.18 -19.50 -7.92
N THR A 189 -17.25 -18.73 -7.68
CA THR A 189 -18.18 -19.04 -6.58
C THR A 189 -18.97 -20.34 -6.82
N HIS A 190 -19.18 -20.74 -8.08
CA HIS A 190 -19.84 -22.00 -8.46
C HIS A 190 -18.86 -23.14 -8.76
N ALA A 191 -17.55 -22.90 -8.67
CA ALA A 191 -16.55 -23.93 -8.94
C ALA A 191 -16.70 -25.11 -7.96
N THR A 192 -16.45 -26.32 -8.44
CA THR A 192 -16.43 -27.51 -7.55
C THR A 192 -15.16 -27.57 -6.71
N ASP A 193 -14.04 -27.06 -7.25
CA ASP A 193 -12.79 -26.89 -6.54
C ASP A 193 -12.15 -25.55 -6.92
N LEU A 194 -12.08 -24.64 -5.96
CA LEU A 194 -11.59 -23.28 -6.18
C LEU A 194 -10.11 -23.27 -6.62
N ALA A 195 -9.28 -24.12 -6.02
CA ALA A 195 -7.84 -24.16 -6.31
C ALA A 195 -7.55 -24.61 -7.76
N THR A 196 -8.31 -25.56 -8.27
CA THR A 196 -8.21 -26.03 -9.65
C THR A 196 -8.77 -25.00 -10.63
N ALA A 197 -9.90 -24.36 -10.30
CA ALA A 197 -10.49 -23.31 -11.14
C ALA A 197 -9.52 -22.13 -11.33
N VAL A 198 -8.85 -21.70 -10.25
CA VAL A 198 -7.87 -20.60 -10.31
C VAL A 198 -6.60 -21.02 -11.05
N ARG A 199 -6.06 -22.22 -10.79
CA ARG A 199 -4.84 -22.72 -11.48
C ARG A 199 -5.02 -22.87 -12.98
N ASN A 200 -6.16 -23.40 -13.43
CA ASN A 200 -6.42 -23.62 -14.86
C ASN A 200 -6.52 -22.30 -15.64
N ARG A 201 -6.93 -21.22 -14.97
CA ARG A 201 -7.09 -19.89 -15.59
C ARG A 201 -5.81 -19.06 -15.51
N ASN A 202 -5.03 -19.22 -14.44
CA ASN A 202 -3.82 -18.44 -14.17
C ASN A 202 -2.52 -19.22 -14.48
N ALA A 203 -2.53 -20.11 -15.47
CA ALA A 203 -1.32 -20.81 -15.93
C ALA A 203 -0.21 -19.86 -16.46
N GLY A 204 -0.52 -18.56 -16.62
CA GLY A 204 0.44 -17.47 -16.92
C GLY A 204 0.86 -16.60 -15.72
N GLY A 205 0.49 -16.96 -14.48
CA GLY A 205 0.76 -16.18 -13.27
C GLY A 205 -0.38 -15.26 -12.83
N PHE A 206 -0.39 -14.86 -11.56
CA PHE A 206 -1.26 -13.78 -11.08
C PHE A 206 -0.65 -12.44 -11.47
N MET A 207 -1.46 -11.44 -11.83
CA MET A 207 -0.95 -10.08 -11.97
C MET A 207 -0.43 -9.62 -10.60
N THR A 208 0.88 -9.40 -10.49
CA THR A 208 1.42 -8.59 -9.39
C THR A 208 0.91 -7.17 -9.64
N ALA A 209 -0.07 -6.72 -8.87
CA ALA A 209 -0.46 -5.32 -8.89
C ALA A 209 0.81 -4.47 -8.72
N PRO A 210 1.01 -3.41 -9.53
CA PRO A 210 2.11 -2.50 -9.30
C PRO A 210 1.96 -1.96 -7.87
N LEU A 211 3.02 -2.07 -7.08
CA LEU A 211 3.14 -1.35 -5.81
C LEU A 211 2.98 0.13 -6.16
N ILE A 212 1.87 0.74 -5.74
CA ILE A 212 1.59 2.17 -5.90
C ILE A 212 2.39 2.95 -4.86
#